data_AF-A0A370SLX7-F1
#
_entry.id   AF-A0A370SLX7-F1
#
_cell.length_a   1.000
_cell.length_b   1.000
_cell.length_c   1.000
_cell.angle_alpha   90.00
_cell.angle_beta   90.00
_cell.angle_gamma   90.00
#
_symmetry.space_group_name_H-M   'P 1'
#
loop_
_entity.id
_entity.type
_entity.pdbx_description
1 polymer ?
#
loop_
_entity_poly.entity_id
_entity_poly.type
_entity_poly.pdbx_seq_one_letter_code
_entity_poly.pdbx_strand_id
1 'polypeptide(L)' 'MREVLSKEPWWARPPNPGQDETELEWGWLVHYSEGEPRFEFVRERPTDEQIRNRKGCRITPSAE' A
#
# COMPACT_ATOMS: atom_id res chain seq x y z
N MET A 1 -22.87 -2.45 -9.30
CA MET A 1 -22.67 -2.47 -7.83
C MET A 1 -21.17 -2.59 -7.67
N ARG A 2 -20.50 -1.61 -7.06
CA ARG A 2 -19.04 -1.56 -7.06
C ARG A 2 -18.51 -2.68 -6.16
N GLU A 3 -17.85 -3.66 -6.75
CA GLU A 3 -17.19 -4.75 -6.02
C GLU A 3 -15.70 -4.46 -5.90
N VAL A 4 -15.18 -4.54 -4.66
CA VAL A 4 -13.75 -4.44 -4.38
C VAL A 4 -13.12 -5.80 -4.68
N LEU A 5 -12.27 -5.85 -5.70
CA LEU A 5 -11.50 -7.05 -6.07
C LEU A 5 -10.33 -7.27 -5.12
N SER A 6 -9.59 -6.19 -4.82
CA SER A 6 -8.43 -6.22 -3.92
C SER A 6 -8.33 -4.92 -3.13
N LYS A 7 -7.87 -5.01 -1.88
CA LYS A 7 -7.49 -3.88 -1.03
C LYS A 7 -6.19 -4.25 -0.32
N GLU A 8 -5.11 -3.54 -0.60
CA GLU A 8 -3.79 -3.83 -0.04
C GLU A 8 -3.06 -2.59 0.50
N PRO A 9 -2.25 -2.72 1.58
CA PRO A 9 -1.46 -1.62 2.12
C PRO A 9 -0.43 -1.16 1.09
N TRP A 10 -0.41 0.13 0.79
CA TRP A 10 0.47 0.71 -0.22
C TRP A 10 1.03 2.06 0.24
N TRP A 11 2.24 2.37 -0.19
CA TRP A 11 2.88 3.65 0.04
C TRP A 11 2.28 4.76 -0.88
N ALA A 12 1.94 5.92 -0.33
CA ALA A 12 1.41 7.04 -1.12
C ALA A 12 2.45 7.60 -2.11
N ARG A 13 3.72 7.48 -1.73
CA ARG A 13 4.89 7.90 -2.50
C ARG A 13 5.98 6.85 -2.34
N PRO A 14 6.84 6.67 -3.35
CA PRO A 14 8.02 5.86 -3.20
C PRO A 14 8.89 6.39 -2.03
N PRO A 15 9.51 5.50 -1.26
CA PRO A 15 10.32 5.82 -0.11
C PRO A 15 11.66 6.33 -0.61
N ASN A 16 12.29 7.15 0.21
CA ASN A 16 13.66 7.54 -0.05
C ASN A 16 14.62 6.41 0.35
N PRO A 17 15.83 6.37 -0.23
CA PRO A 17 16.86 5.43 0.20
C PRO A 17 17.14 5.57 1.70
N GLY A 18 17.05 4.47 2.45
CA GLY A 18 17.26 4.44 3.90
C GLY A 18 16.10 4.97 4.75
N GLN A 19 14.95 5.31 4.16
CA GLN A 19 13.76 5.73 4.89
C GLN A 19 13.11 4.56 5.61
N ASP A 20 12.73 4.76 6.87
CA ASP A 20 12.07 3.74 7.67
C ASP A 20 10.59 3.57 7.27
N GLU A 21 10.05 2.35 7.42
CA GLU A 21 8.65 2.05 7.11
C GLU A 21 7.66 2.88 7.95
N THR A 22 8.05 3.31 9.16
CA THR A 22 7.22 4.13 10.04
C THR A 22 7.02 5.56 9.55
N GLU A 23 8.00 6.09 8.82
CA GLU A 23 8.00 7.45 8.27
C GLU A 23 7.23 7.56 6.94
N LEU A 24 6.77 6.44 6.39
CA LEU A 24 6.02 6.43 5.15
C LEU A 24 4.58 6.87 5.34
N GLU A 25 4.11 7.63 4.35
CA GLU A 25 2.69 7.92 4.18
C GLU A 25 2.02 6.67 3.61
N TRP A 26 1.36 5.91 4.48
CA TRP A 26 0.63 4.71 4.11
C TRP A 26 -0.81 5.02 3.72
N GLY A 27 -1.33 4.22 2.80
CA GLY A 27 -2.73 4.17 2.43
C GLY A 27 -3.13 2.78 1.95
N TRP A 28 -4.26 2.72 1.26
CA TRP A 28 -4.76 1.51 0.64
C TRP A 28 -4.82 1.67 -0.86
N LEU A 29 -4.26 0.71 -1.59
CA LEU A 29 -4.52 0.54 -3.00
C LEU A 29 -5.74 -0.37 -3.15
N VAL A 30 -6.84 0.19 -3.65
CA VAL A 30 -8.10 -0.51 -3.85
C VAL A 30 -8.33 -0.72 -5.35
N HIS A 31 -8.58 -1.96 -5.74
CA HIS A 31 -8.91 -2.34 -7.10
C HIS A 31 -10.39 -2.70 -7.19
N TYR A 32 -11.11 -2.06 -8.11
CA TYR A 32 -12.55 -2.28 -8.31
C TYR A 32 -12.82 -3.04 -9.60
N SER A 33 -13.89 -3.86 -9.59
CA SER A 33 -14.29 -4.68 -10.74
C SER A 33 -15.10 -3.95 -11.82
N GLU A 34 -15.58 -2.74 -11.57
CA GLU A 34 -16.64 -2.12 -12.40
C GLU A 34 -16.07 -1.38 -13.62
N GLY A 35 -16.42 -1.84 -14.82
CA GLY A 35 -16.12 -1.17 -16.09
C GLY A 35 -14.66 -1.30 -16.51
N GLU A 36 -13.91 -0.20 -16.44
CA GLU A 36 -12.47 -0.22 -16.64
C GLU A 36 -11.76 -0.53 -15.30
N PRO A 37 -10.72 -1.40 -15.29
CA PRO A 37 -9.97 -1.66 -14.08
C PRO A 37 -9.37 -0.36 -13.56
N ARG A 38 -9.84 0.08 -12.39
CA ARG A 38 -9.38 1.30 -11.73
C ARG A 38 -8.74 0.94 -10.41
N PHE A 39 -7.53 1.48 -10.24
CA PHE A 39 -6.85 1.52 -8.96
C PHE A 39 -7.16 2.86 -8.30
N GLU A 40 -7.66 2.81 -7.07
CA GLU A 40 -7.89 3.99 -6.24
C GLU A 40 -6.95 3.95 -5.05
N PHE A 41 -6.25 5.05 -4.82
CA PHE A 41 -5.45 5.21 -3.62
C PHE A 41 -6.26 5.93 -2.54
N VAL A 42 -6.57 5.21 -1.46
CA VAL A 42 -7.30 5.74 -0.30
C VAL A 42 -6.27 6.15 0.77
N ARG A 43 -6.26 7.44 1.12
CA ARG A 43 -5.41 8.02 2.18
C ARG A 43 -5.92 7.69 3.59
N GLU A 44 -6.01 6.40 3.88
CA GLU A 44 -6.38 5.86 5.19
C GLU A 44 -5.21 5.00 5.67
N ARG A 45 -4.58 5.38 6.78
CA ARG A 45 -3.41 4.67 7.31
C ARG A 45 -3.82 3.25 7.78
N PRO A 46 -3.30 2.18 7.17
CA PRO A 46 -3.47 0.82 7.66
C PRO A 46 -2.79 0.63 9.02
N THR A 47 -3.19 -0.38 9.78
CA THR A 47 -2.50 -0.72 11.03
C THR A 47 -1.12 -1.33 10.76
N ASP A 48 -0.22 -1.25 11.73
CA ASP A 48 1.13 -1.83 11.62
C ASP A 48 1.10 -3.34 11.33
N GLU A 49 0.12 -4.06 11.89
CA GLU A 49 -0.08 -5.48 11.60
C GLU A 49 -0.46 -5.72 10.13
N GLN A 50 -1.34 -4.89 9.56
CA GLN A 50 -1.73 -4.97 8.15
C GLN A 50 -0.54 -4.65 7.23
N ILE A 51 0.25 -3.63 7.58
CA ILE A 51 1.47 -3.24 6.83
C ILE A 51 2.50 -4.38 6.84
N ARG A 52 2.69 -5.06 7.99
CA ARG A 52 3.63 -6.19 8.14
C ARG A 52 3.19 -7.43 7.37
N ASN A 53 1.88 -7.67 7.28
CA ASN A 53 1.27 -8.79 6.58
C ASN A 53 0.96 -8.50 5.10
N ARG A 54 1.44 -7.38 4.53
CA ARG A 54 1.21 -7.06 3.12
C ARG A 54 1.83 -8.10 2.19
N LYS A 55 1.16 -8.35 1.06
CA LYS A 55 1.62 -9.31 0.02
C LYS A 55 2.72 -8.74 -0.88
N GLY A 56 2.92 -7.42 -0.91
CA GLY A 56 3.94 -6.75 -1.73
C GLY A 56 5.36 -6.91 -1.19
N CYS A 57 6.36 -6.63 -2.03
CA CYS A 57 7.77 -6.62 -1.63
C CYS A 57 8.00 -5.66 -0.47
N ARG A 58 8.71 -6.13 0.56
CA ARG A 58 9.20 -5.26 1.64
C ARG A 58 10.27 -4.32 1.07
N ILE A 59 10.40 -3.13 1.65
CA ILE A 59 11.53 -2.25 1.32
C ILE A 59 12.77 -3.10 1.57
N THR A 60 13.65 -3.22 0.58
CA THR A 60 14.93 -3.91 0.78
C THR A 60 15.61 -3.20 1.94
N PRO A 61 15.84 -3.86 3.09
CA PRO A 61 16.67 -3.26 4.12
C PRO A 61 17.97 -2.86 3.43
N SER A 62 18.38 -1.61 3.62
CA SER A 62 19.68 -1.16 3.08
C SER A 62 20.70 -2.14 3.62
N ALA A 63 21.34 -2.89 2.73
CA ALA A 63 22.43 -3.78 3.12
C ALA A 63 23.52 -2.89 3.72
N GLU A 64 23.76 -3.04 5.01
CA GLU A 64 24.94 -2.51 5.69
C GLU A 64 26.21 -3.13 5.10
#